data_AF-A0A3C1H566-F1
#
_entry.id   AF-A0A3C1H566-F1
#
_cell.length_a   1.000
_cell.length_b   1.000
_cell.length_c   1.000
_cell.angle_alpha   90.00
_cell.angle_beta   90.00
_cell.angle_gamma   90.00
#
_symmetry.space_group_name_H-M   'P 1'
#
loop_
_entity.id
_entity.type
_entity.pdbx_description
1 polymer ?
#
loop_
_entity_poly.entity_id
_entity_poly.type
_entity_poly.pdbx_seq_one_letter_code
_entity_poly.pdbx_strand_id
1 'polypeptide(L)' 'MGMEKAIRSGREHRRPYRGWKAVDPMCRNHGGCGCCLKNRLYRTNKQLEKCAFSLKDAAAQEE' A
#
# COMPACT_ATOMS: atom_id res chain seq x y z
N MET A 1 0.83 34.23 -6.40
CA MET A 1 2.05 33.38 -6.40
C MET A 1 1.67 32.00 -5.89
N GLY A 2 1.91 30.93 -6.66
CA GLY A 2 1.54 29.56 -6.22
C GLY A 2 2.44 29.03 -5.10
N MET A 3 1.91 28.12 -4.30
CA MET A 3 2.60 27.47 -3.16
C MET A 3 3.96 26.88 -3.57
N GLU A 4 4.03 26.20 -4.73
CA GLU A 4 5.26 25.61 -5.23
C GLU A 4 6.36 26.64 -5.53
N LYS A 5 5.98 27.81 -6.04
CA LYS A 5 6.91 28.90 -6.34
C LYS A 5 7.41 29.55 -5.04
N ALA A 6 6.56 29.64 -4.01
CA ALA A 6 6.95 30.12 -2.69
C ALA A 6 7.94 29.17 -2.00
N ILE A 7 7.69 27.86 -2.06
CA ILE A 7 8.58 26.81 -1.53
C ILE A 7 9.94 26.86 -2.24
N ARG A 8 9.94 26.92 -3.58
CA ARG A 8 11.20 27.00 -4.36
C ARG A 8 12.00 28.26 -4.02
N SER A 9 11.32 29.37 -3.70
CA SER A 9 11.96 30.62 -3.29
C SER A 9 12.37 30.67 -1.81
N GLY A 10 12.17 29.59 -1.03
CA GLY A 10 12.55 29.52 0.38
C GLY A 10 11.66 30.33 1.34
N ARG A 11 10.59 30.97 0.84
CA ARG A 11 9.63 31.76 1.63
C ARG A 11 8.57 30.92 2.33
N GLU A 12 8.36 29.70 1.85
CA GLU A 12 7.44 28.72 2.42
C GLU A 12 8.24 27.47 2.81
N HIS A 13 8.13 27.06 4.07
CA HIS A 13 8.88 25.92 4.61
C HIS A 13 8.04 24.65 4.70
N ARG A 14 6.72 24.75 4.47
CA ARG A 14 5.84 23.58 4.40
C ARG A 14 6.26 22.65 3.28
N ARG A 15 6.23 21.35 3.55
CA ARG A 15 6.41 20.33 2.51
C ARG A 15 5.25 20.40 1.51
N PRO A 16 5.52 20.27 0.20
CA PRO A 16 4.45 20.19 -0.78
C PRO A 16 3.58 18.96 -0.51
N TYR A 17 2.28 19.10 -0.68
CA TYR A 17 1.29 18.03 -0.46
C TYR A 17 1.40 17.01 -1.60
N ARG A 18 2.35 16.08 -1.48
CA ARG A 18 2.69 15.07 -2.48
C ARG A 18 2.62 13.67 -1.88
N GLY A 19 2.15 12.72 -2.69
CA GLY A 19 2.03 11.31 -2.34
C GLY A 19 0.69 10.97 -1.67
N TRP A 20 0.21 9.75 -1.95
CA TRP A 20 -1.12 9.29 -1.56
C TRP A 20 -1.44 9.41 -0.06
N LYS A 21 -0.45 9.15 0.81
CA LYS A 21 -0.60 9.24 2.29
C LYS A 21 -0.94 10.65 2.79
N ALA A 22 -0.45 11.64 2.07
CA ALA A 22 -0.66 13.04 2.32
C ALA A 22 -1.67 13.57 1.30
N VAL A 23 -2.64 12.80 0.82
CA VAL A 23 -3.78 13.32 0.03
C VAL A 23 -5.05 12.67 0.53
N ASP A 24 -5.00 11.36 0.71
CA ASP A 24 -6.12 10.54 1.14
C ASP A 24 -5.87 9.95 2.54
N PRO A 25 -6.75 10.22 3.53
CA PRO A 25 -6.64 9.60 4.85
C PRO A 25 -6.66 8.07 4.81
N MET A 26 -7.32 7.45 3.82
CA MET A 26 -7.38 6.00 3.65
C MET A 26 -6.07 5.39 3.15
N CYS A 27 -5.21 6.18 2.52
CA CYS A 27 -3.89 5.76 2.05
C CYS A 27 -2.82 5.78 3.14
N ARG A 28 -3.13 6.27 4.35
CA ARG A 28 -2.19 6.30 5.50
C ARG A 28 -1.81 4.88 5.96
N ASN A 29 -0.80 4.80 6.83
CA ASN A 29 -0.44 3.54 7.49
C ASN A 29 -1.69 3.00 8.21
N HIS A 30 -2.02 1.73 7.99
CA HIS A 30 -3.25 1.08 8.48
C HIS A 30 -4.58 1.66 7.97
N GLY A 31 -4.57 2.60 7.02
CA GLY A 31 -5.78 3.09 6.38
C GLY A 31 -6.43 2.04 5.46
N GLY A 32 -7.70 2.27 5.11
CA GLY A 32 -8.53 1.30 4.39
C GLY A 32 -8.41 1.34 2.85
N CYS A 33 -7.46 2.06 2.26
CA CYS A 33 -7.29 2.07 0.81
C CYS A 33 -6.99 0.65 0.31
N GLY A 34 -7.84 0.13 -0.59
CA GLY A 34 -7.75 -1.25 -1.09
C GLY A 34 -6.42 -1.56 -1.79
N CYS A 35 -5.85 -0.61 -2.55
CA CYS A 35 -4.54 -0.78 -3.18
C CYS A 35 -3.42 -0.87 -2.13
N CYS A 36 -3.40 0.05 -1.17
CA CYS A 36 -2.41 0.03 -0.09
C CYS A 36 -2.53 -1.23 0.78
N LEU A 37 -3.77 -1.67 1.06
CA LEU A 37 -4.03 -2.90 1.81
C LEU A 37 -3.49 -4.13 1.08
N LYS A 38 -3.79 -4.28 -0.22
CA LYS A 38 -3.26 -5.39 -1.05
C LYS A 38 -1.74 -5.44 -1.02
N ASN A 39 -1.07 -4.29 -1.14
CA ASN A 39 0.40 -4.22 -1.07
C ASN A 39 0.94 -4.64 0.31
N ARG A 40 0.28 -4.24 1.41
CA ARG A 40 0.66 -4.68 2.76
C ARG A 40 0.48 -6.18 2.96
N LEU A 41 -0.59 -6.75 2.41
CA LEU A 41 -0.94 -8.17 2.56
C LEU A 41 -0.25 -9.08 1.53
N TYR A 42 0.46 -8.53 0.54
CA TYR A 42 1.03 -9.31 -0.57
C TYR A 42 1.84 -10.54 -0.11
N ARG A 43 2.73 -10.36 0.87
CA ARG A 43 3.55 -11.47 1.40
C ARG A 43 2.70 -12.54 2.08
N THR A 44 1.71 -12.12 2.86
CA THR A 44 0.79 -13.02 3.56
C THR A 44 -0.06 -13.79 2.57
N ASN A 45 -0.67 -13.10 1.60
CA ASN A 45 -1.49 -13.72 0.57
C ASN A 45 -0.70 -14.74 -0.25
N LYS A 46 0.53 -14.39 -0.66
CA LYS A 46 1.43 -15.33 -1.37
C LYS A 46 1.77 -16.57 -0.54
N GLN A 47 1.87 -16.44 0.79
CA GLN A 47 2.10 -17.60 1.66
C GLN A 47 0.84 -18.46 1.79
N LEU A 48 -0.33 -17.83 1.95
CA LEU A 48 -1.61 -18.53 2.02
C LEU A 48 -1.90 -19.30 0.73
N GLU A 49 -1.62 -18.69 -0.42
CA GLU A 49 -1.75 -19.34 -1.74
C GLU A 49 -0.88 -20.58 -1.86
N LYS A 50 0.39 -20.52 -1.41
CA LYS A 50 1.29 -21.68 -1.39
C LYS A 50 0.77 -22.79 -0.48
N CYS A 51 0.36 -22.45 0.74
CA CYS A 51 -0.19 -23.43 1.68
C CYS A 51 -1.47 -24.08 1.12
N ALA A 52 -2.36 -23.28 0.54
CA ALA A 52 -3.57 -23.78 -0.08
C ALA A 52 -3.28 -24.71 -1.27
N PHE A 53 -2.24 -24.42 -2.05
CA PHE A 53 -1.78 -25.31 -3.12
C PHE A 53 -1.27 -26.64 -2.55
N SER A 54 -0.37 -26.61 -1.55
CA SER A 54 0.15 -27.83 -0.92
C SER A 54 -0.94 -28.71 -0.31
N LEU A 55 -1.96 -28.11 0.31
CA LEU A 55 -3.09 -28.85 0.87
C LEU A 55 -3.95 -29.53 -0.22
N LYS A 56 -4.13 -28.87 -1.37
CA LYS A 56 -4.84 -29.44 -2.52
C LYS A 56 -4.06 -30.58 -3.15
N ASP A 57 -2.75 -30.42 -3.32
CA ASP A 57 -1.87 -31.48 -3.83
C ASP A 57 -1.89 -32.71 -2.92
N ALA A 58 -1.84 -32.50 -1.59
CA ALA A 58 -1.94 -33.60 -0.63
C ALA A 58 -3.29 -34.33 -0.73
N ALA A 59 -4.40 -33.60 -0.79
CA ALA A 59 -5.73 -34.21 -0.93
C ALA A 59 -5.89 -35.00 -2.24
N ALA A 60 -5.29 -34.52 -3.34
CA ALA A 60 -5.34 -35.20 -4.63
C ALA A 60 -4.48 -36.47 -4.71
N GLN A 61 -3.53 -36.67 -3.78
CA GLN A 61 -2.73 -37.89 -3.70
C GLN A 61 -3.41 -39.00 -2.88
N GLU A 62 -4.46 -38.66 -2.13
CA GLU A 62 -5.22 -39.59 -1.30
C GLU A 62 -6.45 -40.18 -2.04
N GLU A 63 -6.82 -39.62 -3.20
CA GLU A 63 -7.86 -40.14 -4.13
C GLU A 63 -7.28 -41.11 -5.16
#